data_AF-A0A8J2QBL3-F1
#
_entry.id   AF-A0A8J2QBL3-F1
#
_cell.length_a   1.000
_cell.length_b   1.000
_cell.length_c   1.000
_cell.angle_alpha   90.00
_cell.angle_beta   90.00
_cell.angle_gamma   90.00
#
_symmetry.space_group_name_H-M   'P 1'
#
loop_
_entity.id
_entity.type
_entity.pdbx_description
1 polymer ?
#
loop_
_entity_poly.entity_id
_entity_poly.type
_entity_poly.pdbx_seq_one_letter_code
_entity_poly.pdbx_strand_id
1 'polypeptide(L)'
;MALKAYEDACMRAELFGQPKPDRDEFLSKHKHLDVSEFEEVDIKTTENTAMLDDDLKEASGGLTELNTILNSTQTKLNRLKGVCGTVTNFFRIKLAAKDNLSYSSEPSYIGQTNYDKDYIPPKNSDVAFINTGLGPDDNEMTPRANKHKQNGADINSALADLEAMEIVENTSLLGQAAVFDHRKQITSQISKLDNMILQAGRAQDSLNSQNKQMRAFLR
;
A
#
# COMPACT_ATOMS: atom_id res chain seq x y z
N MET A 1 15.30 -27.73 -4.19
CA MET A 1 15.20 -28.64 -5.38
C MET A 1 16.42 -29.56 -5.53
N ALA A 2 17.07 -29.93 -4.42
CA ALA A 2 18.38 -30.59 -4.43
C ALA A 2 18.40 -32.00 -5.07
N LEU A 3 17.28 -32.74 -5.02
CA LEU A 3 17.15 -34.03 -5.71
C LEU A 3 17.23 -33.91 -7.23
N LYS A 4 16.61 -32.89 -7.81
CA LYS A 4 16.59 -32.68 -9.26
C LYS A 4 17.95 -32.24 -9.80
N ALA A 5 18.68 -31.43 -9.02
CA ALA A 5 20.06 -31.04 -9.32
C ALA A 5 21.01 -32.24 -9.25
N TYR A 6 20.81 -33.15 -8.29
CA TYR A 6 21.54 -34.40 -8.20
C TYR A 6 21.25 -35.35 -9.38
N GLU A 7 19.99 -35.46 -9.79
CA GLU A 7 19.60 -36.23 -10.98
C GLU A 7 20.26 -35.69 -12.26
N ASP A 8 20.30 -34.37 -12.45
CA ASP A 8 21.01 -33.75 -13.58
C ASP A 8 22.52 -34.01 -13.54
N ALA A 9 23.14 -33.91 -12.36
CA ALA A 9 24.55 -34.22 -12.18
C ALA A 9 24.85 -35.70 -12.50
N CYS A 10 23.94 -36.61 -12.16
CA CYS A 10 24.07 -38.03 -12.50
C CYS A 10 23.94 -38.28 -14.01
N MET A 11 22.98 -37.64 -14.68
CA MET A 11 22.83 -37.72 -16.15
C MET A 11 24.06 -37.16 -16.87
N ARG A 12 24.61 -36.07 -16.35
CA ARG A 12 25.84 -35.46 -16.87
C ARG A 12 27.04 -36.38 -16.72
N ALA A 13 27.22 -36.97 -15.54
CA ALA A 13 28.31 -37.92 -15.30
C ALA A 13 28.23 -39.13 -16.24
N GLU A 14 27.02 -39.65 -16.49
CA GLU A 14 26.78 -40.74 -17.44
C GLU A 14 27.14 -40.35 -18.88
N LEU A 15 26.77 -39.14 -19.31
CA LEU A 15 27.07 -38.63 -20.65
C LEU A 15 28.57 -38.44 -20.89
N PHE A 16 29.32 -38.01 -19.86
CA PHE A 16 30.77 -37.78 -19.94
C PHE A 16 31.60 -39.00 -19.50
N GLY A 17 30.97 -40.13 -19.18
CA GLY A 17 31.66 -41.35 -18.74
C GLY A 17 32.40 -41.20 -17.40
N GLN A 18 31.97 -40.26 -16.56
CA GLN A 18 32.52 -39.99 -15.24
C GLN A 18 31.81 -40.83 -14.16
N PRO A 19 32.49 -41.14 -13.03
CA PRO A 19 31.84 -41.82 -11.92
C PRO A 19 30.66 -40.99 -11.38
N LYS A 20 29.55 -41.66 -11.08
CA LYS A 20 28.35 -41.00 -10.54
C LYS A 20 28.70 -40.36 -9.19
N PRO A 21 28.38 -39.07 -8.98
CA PRO A 21 28.63 -38.41 -7.70
C PRO A 21 27.91 -39.12 -6.56
N ASP A 22 28.53 -39.17 -5.37
CA ASP A 22 27.84 -39.70 -4.19
C ASP A 22 26.71 -38.75 -3.74
N ARG A 23 25.57 -39.34 -3.39
CA ARG A 23 24.33 -38.59 -3.13
C ARG A 23 24.43 -37.73 -1.89
N ASP A 24 24.91 -38.30 -0.79
CA ASP A 24 24.92 -37.64 0.50
C ASP A 24 26.02 -36.57 0.55
N GLU A 25 27.16 -36.84 -0.09
CA GLU A 25 28.23 -35.85 -0.27
C GLU A 25 27.80 -34.69 -1.19
N PHE A 26 27.10 -34.97 -2.30
CA PHE A 26 26.61 -33.94 -3.22
C PHE A 26 25.56 -33.04 -2.55
N LEU A 27 24.60 -33.62 -1.83
CA LEU A 27 23.57 -32.88 -1.11
C LEU A 27 24.18 -32.02 0.00
N SER A 28 25.16 -32.53 0.73
CA SER A 28 25.86 -31.77 1.77
C SER A 28 26.62 -30.58 1.19
N LYS A 29 27.32 -30.78 0.06
CA LYS A 29 28.11 -29.74 -0.59
C LYS A 29 27.25 -28.68 -1.31
N HIS A 30 26.03 -29.04 -1.71
CA HIS A 30 25.08 -28.14 -2.38
C HIS A 30 23.95 -27.67 -1.46
N LYS A 31 24.02 -27.92 -0.14
CA LYS A 31 23.05 -27.42 0.85
C LYS A 31 22.94 -25.88 0.82
N HIS A 32 24.06 -25.20 0.57
CA HIS A 32 24.13 -23.75 0.44
C HIS A 32 23.41 -23.19 -0.80
N LEU A 33 23.19 -24.02 -1.82
CA LEU A 33 22.51 -23.61 -3.05
C LEU A 33 21.00 -23.43 -2.80
N ASP A 34 20.41 -24.27 -1.95
CA ASP A 34 18.99 -24.17 -1.58
C ASP A 34 18.75 -22.83 -0.85
N VAL A 35 19.62 -22.44 0.09
CA VAL A 35 19.49 -21.19 0.88
C VAL A 35 19.55 -19.94 -0.01
N SER A 36 20.52 -19.87 -0.93
CA SER A 36 20.66 -18.72 -1.83
C SER A 36 19.50 -18.59 -2.82
N GLU A 37 18.92 -19.71 -3.27
CA GLU A 37 17.75 -19.70 -4.16
C GLU A 37 16.46 -19.33 -3.39
N PHE A 38 16.32 -19.79 -2.13
CA PHE A 38 15.22 -19.35 -1.26
C PHE A 38 15.24 -17.84 -1.01
N GLU A 39 16.42 -17.27 -0.76
CA GLU A 39 16.57 -15.81 -0.59
C GLU A 39 16.21 -15.04 -1.87
N GLU A 40 16.65 -15.51 -3.05
CA GLU A 40 16.29 -14.88 -4.33
C GLU A 40 14.79 -14.97 -4.65
N VAL A 41 14.15 -16.11 -4.35
CA VAL A 41 12.71 -16.31 -4.53
C VAL A 41 11.90 -15.41 -3.58
N ASP A 42 12.31 -15.29 -2.32
CA ASP A 42 11.65 -14.41 -1.34
C ASP A 42 11.81 -12.93 -1.72
N ILE A 43 12.99 -12.50 -2.19
CA ILE A 43 13.22 -11.14 -2.69
C ILE A 43 12.32 -10.83 -3.89
N LYS A 44 12.30 -11.70 -4.91
CA LYS A 44 11.44 -11.51 -6.10
C LYS A 44 9.97 -11.51 -5.74
N THR A 45 9.56 -12.35 -4.80
CA THR A 45 8.17 -12.41 -4.34
C THR A 45 7.79 -11.13 -3.59
N THR A 46 8.67 -10.62 -2.74
CA THR A 46 8.48 -9.36 -2.00
C THR A 46 8.42 -8.15 -2.94
N GLU A 47 9.27 -8.12 -3.98
CA GLU A 47 9.23 -7.07 -5.00
C GLU A 47 7.89 -7.08 -5.76
N ASN A 48 7.46 -8.26 -6.20
CA ASN A 48 6.17 -8.42 -6.87
C ASN A 48 4.99 -8.02 -5.96
N THR A 49 5.01 -8.36 -4.67
CA THR A 49 3.94 -7.96 -3.75
C THR A 49 3.95 -6.45 -3.48
N ALA A 50 5.11 -5.80 -3.46
CA ALA A 50 5.22 -4.35 -3.33
C ALA A 50 4.65 -3.63 -4.57
N MET A 51 5.01 -4.07 -5.78
CA MET A 51 4.45 -3.53 -7.02
C MET A 51 2.92 -3.68 -7.07
N LEU A 52 2.41 -4.85 -6.67
CA LEU A 52 0.96 -5.06 -6.57
C LEU A 52 0.29 -4.12 -5.57
N ASP A 53 0.94 -3.75 -4.47
CA ASP A 53 0.34 -2.83 -3.49
C ASP A 53 0.17 -1.41 -4.03
N ASP A 54 1.13 -0.94 -4.83
CA ASP A 54 1.07 0.37 -5.50
C ASP A 54 -0.05 0.40 -6.55
N ASP A 55 -0.18 -0.66 -7.37
CA ASP A 55 -1.28 -0.80 -8.33
C ASP A 55 -2.66 -0.79 -7.64
N LEU A 56 -2.80 -1.52 -6.52
CA LEU A 56 -4.02 -1.54 -5.73
C LEU A 56 -4.34 -0.16 -5.14
N LYS A 57 -3.32 0.59 -4.73
CA LYS A 57 -3.49 1.93 -4.17
C LYS A 57 -3.93 2.94 -5.23
N GLU A 58 -3.34 2.89 -6.42
CA GLU A 58 -3.76 3.72 -7.56
C GLU A 58 -5.22 3.42 -7.94
N ALA A 59 -5.56 2.14 -8.12
CA ALA A 59 -6.92 1.71 -8.46
C ALA A 59 -7.95 2.12 -7.39
N SER A 60 -7.60 1.97 -6.10
CA SER A 60 -8.46 2.40 -4.99
C SER A 60 -8.65 3.92 -4.94
N GLY A 61 -7.63 4.70 -5.28
CA GLY A 61 -7.72 6.16 -5.39
C GLY A 61 -8.70 6.57 -6.50
N GLY A 62 -8.52 6.00 -7.69
CA GLY A 62 -9.42 6.24 -8.84
C GLY A 62 -10.88 5.87 -8.56
N LEU A 63 -11.14 4.76 -7.85
CA LEU A 63 -12.48 4.36 -7.42
C LEU A 63 -13.12 5.33 -6.42
N THR A 64 -12.32 5.91 -5.53
CA THR A 64 -12.80 6.90 -4.55
C THR A 64 -13.18 8.21 -5.25
N GLU A 65 -12.34 8.66 -6.19
CA GLU A 65 -12.61 9.83 -7.01
C GLU A 65 -13.86 9.63 -7.88
N LEU A 66 -14.00 8.46 -8.50
CA LEU A 66 -15.17 8.11 -9.30
C LEU A 66 -16.44 8.15 -8.45
N ASN A 67 -16.45 7.56 -7.26
CA ASN A 67 -17.59 7.66 -6.35
C ASN A 67 -17.91 9.12 -5.96
N THR A 68 -16.89 9.97 -5.77
CA THR A 68 -17.07 11.41 -5.50
C THR A 68 -17.72 12.13 -6.68
N ILE A 69 -17.27 11.86 -7.91
CA ILE A 69 -17.85 12.41 -9.15
C ILE A 69 -19.31 11.97 -9.29
N LEU A 70 -19.62 10.71 -9.01
CA LEU A 70 -20.98 10.20 -9.08
C LEU A 70 -21.89 10.87 -8.05
N ASN A 71 -21.44 11.09 -6.83
CA ASN A 71 -22.21 11.80 -5.82
C ASN A 71 -22.49 13.26 -6.23
N SER A 72 -21.49 13.94 -6.79
CA SER A 72 -21.65 15.29 -7.35
C SER A 72 -22.65 15.30 -8.52
N THR A 73 -22.56 14.32 -9.42
CA THR A 73 -23.48 14.18 -10.56
C THR A 73 -24.91 13.91 -10.11
N GLN A 74 -25.13 13.03 -9.13
CA GLN A 74 -26.46 12.78 -8.56
C GLN A 74 -27.04 14.04 -7.89
N THR A 75 -26.22 14.83 -7.22
CA THR A 75 -26.63 16.12 -6.64
C THR A 75 -27.07 17.10 -7.73
N LYS A 76 -26.31 17.20 -8.83
CA LYS A 76 -26.66 18.03 -9.99
C LYS A 76 -27.95 17.55 -10.66
N LEU A 77 -28.14 16.23 -10.82
CA LEU A 77 -29.39 15.66 -11.34
C LEU A 77 -30.58 15.98 -10.42
N ASN A 78 -30.41 15.91 -9.10
CA ASN A 78 -31.47 16.25 -8.16
C ASN A 78 -31.83 17.74 -8.23
N ARG A 79 -30.84 18.63 -8.37
CA ARG A 79 -31.07 20.06 -8.61
C ARG A 79 -31.81 20.30 -9.93
N LEU A 80 -31.44 19.58 -10.99
CA LEU A 80 -32.15 19.63 -12.27
C LEU A 80 -33.60 19.15 -12.10
N LYS A 81 -33.85 18.06 -11.36
CA LYS A 81 -35.24 17.63 -11.05
C LYS A 81 -36.02 18.73 -10.33
N GLY A 82 -35.43 19.36 -9.31
CA GLY A 82 -36.08 20.37 -8.49
C GLY A 82 -36.35 21.70 -9.21
N VAL A 83 -35.38 22.19 -10.00
CA VAL A 83 -35.50 23.46 -10.73
C VAL A 83 -36.34 23.31 -12.00
N CYS A 84 -36.32 22.14 -12.63
CA CYS A 84 -36.92 21.95 -13.93
C CYS A 84 -38.26 21.22 -13.89
N GLY A 85 -38.48 20.29 -12.94
CA GLY A 85 -39.61 19.34 -12.95
C GLY A 85 -39.58 18.38 -14.16
N THR A 86 -39.65 18.94 -15.36
CA THR A 86 -39.52 18.31 -16.68
C THR A 86 -38.58 19.16 -17.53
N VAL A 87 -37.77 18.56 -18.41
CA VAL A 87 -36.84 19.31 -19.29
C VAL A 87 -37.56 20.33 -20.16
N THR A 88 -38.84 20.10 -20.49
CA THR A 88 -39.73 21.06 -21.15
C THR A 88 -39.89 22.36 -20.36
N ASN A 89 -39.95 22.29 -19.03
CA ASN A 89 -40.02 23.47 -18.17
C ASN A 89 -38.67 24.18 -18.06
N PHE A 90 -37.53 23.46 -18.07
CA PHE A 90 -36.22 24.10 -18.15
C PHE A 90 -36.04 24.89 -19.45
N PHE A 91 -36.37 24.28 -20.60
CA PHE A 91 -36.31 24.98 -21.87
C PHE A 91 -37.31 26.13 -21.93
N ARG A 92 -38.55 25.98 -21.40
CA ARG A 92 -39.49 27.11 -21.27
C ARG A 92 -38.96 28.23 -20.38
N ILE A 93 -38.41 27.93 -19.21
CA ILE A 93 -37.83 28.93 -18.30
C ILE A 93 -36.63 29.62 -18.95
N LYS A 94 -35.75 28.90 -19.64
CA LYS A 94 -34.61 29.50 -20.35
C LYS A 94 -35.02 30.31 -21.58
N LEU A 95 -36.05 29.89 -22.32
CA LEU A 95 -36.60 30.66 -23.44
C LEU A 95 -37.31 31.92 -22.91
N ALA A 96 -38.13 31.79 -21.86
CA ALA A 96 -38.83 32.90 -21.22
C ALA A 96 -37.88 33.88 -20.50
N ALA A 97 -36.73 33.40 -20.02
CA ALA A 97 -35.69 34.23 -19.41
C ALA A 97 -34.90 35.05 -20.45
N LYS A 98 -34.87 34.65 -21.74
CA LYS A 98 -34.31 35.50 -22.80
C LYS A 98 -35.23 36.68 -23.13
N ASP A 99 -36.53 36.54 -22.90
CA ASP A 99 -37.51 37.60 -23.17
C ASP A 99 -37.76 38.52 -21.95
N ASN A 100 -37.35 38.11 -20.74
CA ASN A 100 -37.50 38.89 -19.50
C ASN A 100 -36.16 39.19 -18.82
N LEU A 101 -35.17 39.71 -19.56
CA LEU A 101 -33.99 40.34 -18.96
C LEU A 101 -34.37 41.73 -18.40
N SER A 102 -35.26 41.74 -17.41
CA SER A 102 -35.41 42.88 -16.51
C SER A 102 -34.24 42.81 -15.54
N TYR A 103 -33.30 43.72 -15.76
CA TYR A 103 -32.16 44.03 -14.92
C TYR A 103 -32.64 44.34 -13.49
N SER A 104 -32.71 43.33 -12.64
CA SER A 104 -32.84 43.51 -11.20
C SER A 104 -31.64 42.87 -10.52
N SER A 105 -31.02 43.69 -9.69
CA SER A 105 -29.65 43.66 -9.24
C SER A 105 -29.36 42.58 -8.20
N GLU A 106 -28.09 42.14 -8.24
CA GLU A 106 -27.30 41.43 -7.21
C GLU A 106 -27.34 39.89 -7.20
N PRO A 107 -26.23 39.21 -7.58
CA PRO A 107 -25.97 37.85 -7.14
C PRO A 107 -25.46 37.87 -5.69
N SER A 108 -26.23 37.32 -4.74
CA SER A 108 -25.75 37.15 -3.37
C SER A 108 -24.65 36.08 -3.32
N TYR A 109 -23.40 36.54 -3.16
CA TYR A 109 -22.24 35.70 -2.95
C TYR A 109 -22.19 35.27 -1.47
N ILE A 110 -22.74 34.11 -1.15
CA ILE A 110 -22.60 33.47 0.17
C ILE A 110 -21.35 32.59 0.12
N GLY A 111 -20.24 33.08 0.70
CA GLY A 111 -18.99 32.31 0.71
C GLY A 111 -17.74 33.03 1.24
N GLN A 112 -17.86 33.93 2.22
CA GLN A 112 -16.70 34.46 2.94
C GLN A 112 -16.76 34.01 4.40
N THR A 113 -16.09 32.91 4.74
CA THR A 113 -15.78 32.59 6.13
C THR A 113 -14.51 33.34 6.52
N ASN A 114 -14.63 34.30 7.43
CA ASN A 114 -13.50 35.01 8.03
C ASN A 114 -12.80 34.06 9.01
N TYR A 115 -11.78 33.35 8.53
CA TYR A 115 -10.98 32.39 9.31
C TYR A 115 -10.33 32.97 10.58
N ASP A 116 -10.25 34.29 10.69
CA ASP A 116 -9.53 34.99 11.76
C ASP A 116 -10.40 35.33 12.98
N LYS A 117 -11.73 35.14 12.91
CA LYS A 117 -12.66 35.49 13.99
C LYS A 117 -13.28 34.32 14.74
N ASP A 118 -13.21 33.11 14.18
CA ASP A 118 -13.86 31.92 14.75
C ASP A 118 -12.88 30.91 15.37
N TYR A 119 -11.60 31.29 15.53
CA TYR A 119 -10.60 30.44 16.18
C TYR A 119 -10.78 30.45 17.70
N ILE A 120 -11.39 29.39 18.24
CA ILE A 120 -11.45 29.11 19.67
C ILE A 120 -10.43 28.01 19.98
N PRO A 121 -9.30 28.30 20.65
CA PRO A 121 -8.34 27.27 21.02
C PRO A 121 -8.95 26.31 22.06
N PRO A 122 -8.71 24.99 21.94
CA PRO A 122 -9.24 24.01 22.88
C PRO A 122 -8.63 24.23 24.27
N LYS A 123 -9.48 24.55 25.26
CA LYS A 123 -9.11 24.51 26.67
C LYS A 123 -9.14 23.05 27.10
N ASN A 124 -7.96 22.46 27.32
CA ASN A 124 -7.69 21.12 27.89
C ASN A 124 -7.25 20.03 26.90
N SER A 125 -6.14 20.25 26.22
CA SER A 125 -5.33 19.15 25.69
C SER A 125 -3.95 19.18 26.33
N ASP A 126 -3.60 18.12 27.04
CA ASP A 126 -2.24 17.77 27.48
C ASP A 126 -1.36 17.50 26.25
N VAL A 127 -1.02 18.55 25.50
CA VAL A 127 -0.01 18.48 24.46
C VAL A 127 1.32 18.80 25.12
N ALA A 128 1.99 17.75 25.58
CA ALA A 128 3.37 17.81 26.03
C ALA A 128 4.22 18.44 24.92
N PHE A 129 4.99 19.45 25.33
CA PHE A 129 5.99 20.14 24.53
C PHE A 129 7.08 19.14 24.11
N ILE A 130 7.05 18.65 22.87
CA ILE A 130 8.11 17.80 22.32
C ILE A 130 9.22 18.73 21.81
N ASN A 131 9.98 19.35 22.73
CA ASN A 131 11.32 19.89 22.49
C ASN A 131 11.88 20.51 23.78
N THR A 132 12.55 19.69 24.59
CA THR A 132 13.32 20.13 25.77
C THR A 132 14.71 19.49 25.79
N GLY A 133 15.44 19.51 24.66
CA GLY A 133 16.72 18.81 24.55
C GLY A 133 17.68 19.36 23.50
N LEU A 134 17.73 20.68 23.35
CA LEU A 134 18.72 21.36 22.49
C LEU A 134 19.31 22.55 23.26
N GLY A 135 19.91 22.25 24.40
CA GLY A 135 20.68 23.23 25.17
C GLY A 135 22.11 23.36 24.62
N PRO A 136 22.76 24.53 24.77
CA PRO A 136 24.12 24.78 24.31
C PRO A 136 25.22 23.93 25.00
N ASP A 137 24.86 23.07 25.95
CA ASP A 137 25.76 22.15 26.64
C ASP A 137 25.75 20.72 26.06
N ASP A 138 24.86 20.41 25.11
CA ASP A 138 24.79 19.11 24.43
C ASP A 138 25.78 19.03 23.25
N ASN A 139 27.06 18.87 23.58
CA ASN A 139 28.09 18.57 22.58
C ASN A 139 28.03 17.08 22.17
N GLU A 140 27.46 16.79 21.00
CA GLU A 140 27.42 15.47 20.33
C GLU A 140 28.82 14.94 19.88
N MET A 141 29.92 15.43 20.44
CA MET A 141 31.29 15.03 20.08
C MET A 141 32.15 14.57 21.26
N THR A 142 31.52 14.02 22.30
CA THR A 142 32.26 13.20 23.28
C THR A 142 31.88 11.73 23.09
N PRO A 143 32.78 10.85 22.61
CA PRO A 143 32.48 9.43 22.60
C PRO A 143 32.37 8.98 24.04
N ARG A 144 31.15 8.62 24.44
CA ARG A 144 30.85 8.01 25.74
C ARG A 144 31.61 6.69 25.80
N ALA A 145 32.81 6.73 26.38
CA ALA A 145 33.69 5.60 26.58
C ALA A 145 33.09 4.64 27.61
N ASN A 146 32.04 3.92 27.21
CA ASN A 146 31.78 2.62 27.78
C ASN A 146 32.96 1.75 27.34
N LYS A 147 33.84 1.45 28.30
CA LYS A 147 34.88 0.42 28.17
C LYS A 147 34.17 -0.90 27.85
N HIS A 148 33.92 -1.14 26.57
CA HIS A 148 33.69 -2.49 26.10
C HIS A 148 35.06 -3.16 26.21
N LYS A 149 35.23 -3.98 27.25
CA LYS A 149 36.30 -4.97 27.29
C LYS A 149 36.09 -5.84 26.05
N GLN A 150 36.82 -5.54 24.98
CA GLN A 150 37.12 -6.52 23.97
C GLN A 150 38.01 -7.55 24.67
N ASN A 151 37.37 -8.53 25.30
CA ASN A 151 38.05 -9.75 25.70
C ASN A 151 38.64 -10.33 24.40
N GLY A 152 39.90 -10.75 24.47
CA GLY A 152 40.69 -11.15 23.31
C GLY A 152 39.90 -12.03 22.36
N ALA A 153 40.09 -11.76 21.06
CA ALA A 153 39.59 -12.57 19.97
C ALA A 153 40.25 -13.96 20.02
N ASP A 154 39.83 -14.80 20.97
CA ASP A 154 40.23 -16.19 21.03
C ASP A 154 39.48 -16.93 19.92
N ILE A 155 40.21 -17.70 19.12
CA ILE A 155 39.68 -18.47 17.99
C ILE A 155 38.50 -19.34 18.43
N ASN A 156 38.53 -19.86 19.67
CA ASN A 156 37.46 -20.67 20.23
C ASN A 156 36.18 -19.88 20.52
N SER A 157 36.30 -18.58 20.85
CA SER A 157 35.13 -17.70 21.04
C SER A 157 34.54 -17.29 19.69
N ALA A 158 35.39 -17.06 18.68
CA ALA A 158 34.93 -16.88 17.30
C ALA A 158 34.28 -18.15 16.74
N LEU A 159 34.80 -19.34 17.09
CA LEU A 159 34.21 -20.62 16.71
C LEU A 159 32.84 -20.83 17.36
N ALA A 160 32.69 -20.48 18.63
CA ALA A 160 31.41 -20.56 19.34
C ALA A 160 30.39 -19.54 18.78
N ASP A 161 30.83 -18.34 18.40
CA ASP A 161 29.98 -17.36 17.71
C ASP A 161 29.56 -17.85 16.31
N LEU A 162 30.48 -18.49 15.56
CA LEU A 162 30.17 -19.08 14.26
C LEU A 162 29.20 -20.27 14.40
N GLU A 163 29.39 -21.12 15.39
CA GLU A 163 28.47 -22.23 15.71
C GLU A 163 27.09 -21.70 16.14
N ALA A 164 27.05 -20.62 16.93
CA ALA A 164 25.82 -19.95 17.31
C ALA A 164 25.10 -19.32 16.09
N MET A 165 25.84 -18.71 15.16
CA MET A 165 25.27 -18.20 13.90
C MET A 165 24.78 -19.33 13.00
N GLU A 166 25.52 -20.44 12.89
CA GLU A 166 25.12 -21.62 12.11
C GLU A 166 23.86 -22.28 12.70
N ILE A 167 23.68 -22.30 14.03
CA ILE A 167 22.45 -22.78 14.67
C ILE A 167 21.27 -21.84 14.40
N VAL A 168 21.50 -20.52 14.37
CA VAL A 168 20.48 -19.53 14.00
C VAL A 168 20.11 -19.62 12.53
N GLU A 169 21.06 -19.94 11.64
CA GLU A 169 20.86 -20.11 10.20
C GLU A 169 20.15 -21.43 9.86
N ASN A 170 20.41 -22.50 10.62
CA ASN A 170 19.73 -23.79 10.46
C ASN A 170 18.33 -23.87 11.12
N THR A 171 17.94 -22.88 11.93
CA THR A 171 16.64 -22.88 12.59
C THR A 171 15.65 -22.04 11.80
N SER A 172 14.53 -22.66 11.45
CA SER A 172 13.46 -22.19 10.57
C SER A 172 12.77 -20.88 10.97
N LEU A 173 13.30 -20.09 11.91
CA LEU A 173 12.73 -18.86 12.40
C LEU A 173 12.82 -17.71 11.41
N LEU A 174 13.89 -17.62 10.61
CA LEU A 174 14.01 -16.59 9.58
C LEU A 174 12.97 -16.81 8.46
N GLY A 175 12.90 -18.05 7.94
CA GLY A 175 11.90 -18.44 6.94
C GLY A 175 10.47 -18.37 7.49
N GLN A 176 10.23 -18.76 8.75
CA GLN A 176 8.89 -18.72 9.34
C GLN A 176 8.41 -17.29 9.62
N ALA A 177 9.31 -16.37 10.01
CA ALA A 177 9.00 -14.95 10.18
C ALA A 177 8.72 -14.27 8.83
N ALA A 178 9.54 -14.54 7.80
CA ALA A 178 9.32 -14.04 6.44
C ALA A 178 8.00 -14.55 5.85
N VAL A 179 7.73 -15.86 5.96
CA VAL A 179 6.46 -16.47 5.52
C VAL A 179 5.26 -15.88 6.26
N PHE A 180 5.38 -15.60 7.55
CA PHE A 180 4.31 -14.97 8.32
C PHE A 180 4.02 -13.54 7.84
N ASP A 181 5.07 -12.76 7.57
CA ASP A 181 4.92 -11.39 7.07
C ASP A 181 4.32 -11.36 5.65
N HIS A 182 4.75 -12.26 4.77
CA HIS A 182 4.15 -12.44 3.44
C HIS A 182 2.66 -12.78 3.52
N ARG A 183 2.29 -13.72 4.41
CA ARG A 183 0.89 -14.08 4.63
C ARG A 183 0.07 -12.88 5.09
N LYS A 184 0.62 -12.04 5.96
CA LYS A 184 -0.03 -10.82 6.44
C LYS A 184 -0.20 -9.80 5.31
N GLN A 185 0.82 -9.59 4.48
CA GLN A 185 0.75 -8.69 3.32
C GLN A 185 -0.31 -9.15 2.32
N ILE A 186 -0.33 -10.44 1.97
CA ILE A 186 -1.34 -11.02 1.07
C ILE A 186 -2.76 -10.86 1.66
N THR A 187 -2.94 -11.12 2.95
CA THR A 187 -4.25 -10.95 3.62
C THR A 187 -4.73 -9.49 3.58
N SER A 188 -3.81 -8.54 3.76
CA SER A 188 -4.10 -7.11 3.64
C SER A 188 -4.52 -6.74 2.21
N GLN A 189 -3.79 -7.23 1.19
CA GLN A 189 -4.11 -6.99 -0.22
C GLN A 189 -5.47 -7.58 -0.61
N ILE A 190 -5.81 -8.78 -0.13
CA ILE A 190 -7.15 -9.38 -0.32
C ILE A 190 -8.23 -8.48 0.28
N SER A 191 -8.00 -7.97 1.49
CA SER A 191 -8.96 -7.06 2.14
C SER A 191 -9.11 -5.74 1.35
N LYS A 192 -8.03 -5.22 0.74
CA LYS A 192 -8.09 -4.05 -0.15
C LYS A 192 -8.89 -4.36 -1.42
N LEU A 193 -8.66 -5.52 -2.05
CA LEU A 193 -9.42 -5.98 -3.22
C LEU A 193 -10.91 -6.08 -2.92
N ASP A 194 -11.29 -6.67 -1.79
CA ASP A 194 -12.70 -6.76 -1.38
C ASP A 194 -13.35 -5.38 -1.24
N ASN A 195 -12.63 -4.42 -0.64
CA ASN A 195 -13.10 -3.04 -0.56
C ASN A 195 -13.25 -2.38 -1.94
N MET A 196 -12.31 -2.61 -2.85
CA MET A 196 -12.40 -2.09 -4.22
C MET A 196 -13.57 -2.71 -4.99
N ILE A 197 -13.83 -4.01 -4.83
CA ILE A 197 -14.99 -4.68 -5.44
C ILE A 197 -16.30 -4.04 -4.95
N LEU A 198 -16.41 -3.79 -3.64
CA LEU A 198 -17.58 -3.11 -3.08
C LEU A 198 -17.73 -1.67 -3.61
N GLN A 199 -16.63 -0.92 -3.70
CA GLN A 199 -16.63 0.43 -4.25
C GLN A 199 -17.00 0.46 -5.74
N ALA A 200 -16.48 -0.48 -6.52
CA ALA A 200 -16.76 -0.63 -7.94
C ALA A 200 -18.23 -1.00 -8.17
N GLY A 201 -18.79 -1.90 -7.36
CA GLY A 201 -20.22 -2.24 -7.42
C GLY A 201 -21.11 -1.03 -7.17
N ARG A 202 -20.84 -0.26 -6.11
CA ARG A 202 -21.57 1.00 -5.82
C ARG A 202 -21.48 2.01 -6.96
N ALA A 203 -20.28 2.17 -7.51
CA ALA A 203 -20.03 3.03 -8.66
C ALA A 203 -20.84 2.62 -9.88
N GLN A 204 -20.85 1.32 -10.20
CA GLN A 204 -21.60 0.76 -11.33
C GLN A 204 -23.11 0.98 -11.16
N ASP A 205 -23.66 0.72 -9.98
CA ASP A 205 -25.09 0.93 -9.70
C ASP A 205 -25.47 2.41 -9.82
N SER A 206 -24.64 3.30 -9.28
CA SER A 206 -24.87 4.74 -9.33
C SER A 206 -24.77 5.26 -10.77
N LEU A 207 -23.77 4.83 -11.55
CA LEU A 207 -23.66 5.14 -12.99
C LEU A 207 -24.90 4.71 -13.76
N ASN A 208 -25.36 3.48 -13.57
CA ASN A 208 -26.53 2.94 -14.26
C ASN A 208 -27.81 3.72 -13.90
N SER A 209 -28.00 4.04 -12.62
CA SER A 209 -29.13 4.85 -12.15
C SER A 209 -29.09 6.27 -12.74
N GLN A 210 -27.94 6.93 -12.70
CA GLN A 210 -27.76 8.28 -13.23
C GLN A 210 -27.98 8.31 -14.75
N ASN A 211 -27.44 7.34 -15.50
CA ASN A 211 -27.68 7.19 -16.93
C ASN A 211 -29.17 7.01 -17.24
N LYS A 212 -29.90 6.20 -16.45
CA LYS A 212 -31.34 6.03 -16.60
C LYS A 212 -32.09 7.35 -16.36
N GLN A 213 -31.72 8.10 -15.31
CA GLN A 213 -32.31 9.40 -15.00
C GLN A 213 -32.05 10.42 -16.12
N MET A 214 -30.81 10.52 -16.62
CA MET A 214 -30.45 11.39 -17.74
C MET A 214 -31.24 11.05 -19.00
N ARG A 215 -31.38 9.77 -19.34
CA ARG A 215 -32.19 9.33 -20.49
C ARG A 215 -33.66 9.69 -20.35
N ALA A 216 -34.20 9.62 -19.13
CA ALA A 216 -35.58 10.03 -18.86
C ALA A 216 -35.79 11.54 -19.01
N PHE A 217 -34.75 12.34 -18.82
CA PHE A 217 -34.81 13.78 -19.07
C PHE A 217 -34.75 14.15 -20.55
N LEU A 218 -34.14 13.30 -21.39
CA LEU A 218 -34.03 13.54 -22.85
C LEU A 218 -35.22 13.02 -23.66
N ARG A 219 -36.14 12.27 -23.03
CA ARG A 219 -37.40 11.83 -23.62
C ARG A 219 -38.52 12.77 -23.21
#